data_AF-A0AAN6YJF9-F1
#
_entry.id   AF-A0AAN6YJF9-F1
#
_cell.length_a   1.000
_cell.length_b   1.000
_cell.length_c   1.000
_cell.angle_alpha   90.00
_cell.angle_beta   90.00
_cell.angle_gamma   90.00
#
_symmetry.space_group_name_H-M   'P 1'
#
loop_
_entity.id
_entity.type
_entity.pdbx_description
1 polymer ?
#
loop_
_entity_poly.entity_id
_entity_poly.type
_entity_poly.pdbx_seq_one_letter_code
_entity_poly.pdbx_strand_id
1 'polypeptide(L)'
;AVIDSGSSINIVNPSFVNKTRMPWVMKKVPYRMRTYEEQTASYDGGISSRETTLLITVDEDPQEVDFDILPTGPKCDMILGHPWLKKYNP
;
A
#
# COMPACT_ATOMS: atom_id res chain seq x y z
N ALA A 1 8.37 3.72 6.57
CA ALA A 1 7.89 3.52 5.18
C ALA A 1 9.00 3.86 4.21
N VAL A 2 8.94 3.36 2.97
CA VAL A 2 9.75 3.81 1.83
C VAL A 2 8.92 4.80 1.02
N ILE A 3 9.49 5.92 0.61
CA ILE A 3 8.85 6.86 -0.33
C ILE A 3 9.30 6.45 -1.73
N ASP A 4 8.35 6.14 -2.61
CA ASP A 4 8.63 5.64 -3.95
C ASP A 4 7.76 6.35 -4.99
N SER A 5 8.33 7.38 -5.63
CA SER A 5 7.69 8.07 -6.75
C SER A 5 7.51 7.18 -8.00
N GLY A 6 8.12 6.00 -8.07
CA GLY A 6 7.85 5.02 -9.13
C GLY A 6 6.56 4.23 -8.90
N SER A 7 6.03 4.22 -7.67
CA SER A 7 4.83 3.46 -7.32
C SER A 7 3.56 4.25 -7.62
N SER A 8 2.66 3.70 -8.42
CA SER A 8 1.34 4.30 -8.70
C SER A 8 0.36 4.21 -7.53
N ILE A 9 0.69 3.45 -6.49
CA ILE A 9 -0.18 3.17 -5.33
C ILE A 9 0.61 3.24 -4.01
N ASN A 10 -0.10 3.40 -2.90
CA ASN A 10 0.46 3.15 -1.57
C ASN A 10 0.28 1.66 -1.24
N ILE A 11 1.28 1.05 -0.60
CA ILE A 11 1.27 -0.38 -0.26
C ILE A 11 1.59 -0.57 1.21
N VAL A 12 0.86 -1.46 1.89
CA VAL A 12 1.23 -1.98 3.21
C VAL A 12 1.38 -3.50 3.14
N ASN A 13 2.44 -4.02 3.75
CA ASN A 13 2.74 -5.43 3.72
C ASN A 13 1.70 -6.24 4.54
N PRO A 14 1.14 -7.33 4.00
CA PRO A 14 0.19 -8.18 4.73
C PRO A 14 0.72 -8.71 6.06
N SER A 15 2.03 -9.02 6.15
CA SER A 15 2.66 -9.46 7.39
C SER A 15 2.60 -8.39 8.48
N PHE A 16 2.77 -7.11 8.09
CA PHE A 16 2.67 -5.99 9.00
C PHE A 16 1.23 -5.78 9.47
N VAL A 17 0.25 -5.81 8.54
CA VAL A 17 -1.19 -5.74 8.86
C VAL A 17 -1.58 -6.83 9.85
N ASN A 18 -1.14 -8.08 9.61
CA ASN A 18 -1.46 -9.21 10.48
C ASN A 18 -0.80 -9.10 11.85
N LYS A 19 0.48 -8.72 11.91
CA LYS A 19 1.24 -8.55 13.16
C LYS A 19 0.63 -7.48 14.06
N THR A 20 0.17 -6.39 13.47
CA THR A 20 -0.41 -5.24 14.18
C THR A 20 -1.92 -5.35 14.38
N ARG A 21 -2.56 -6.36 13.78
CA ARG A 21 -4.02 -6.57 13.77
C ARG A 21 -4.78 -5.35 13.26
N MET A 22 -4.22 -4.70 12.24
CA MET A 22 -4.85 -3.55 11.61
C MET A 22 -6.19 -3.95 10.96
N PRO A 23 -7.26 -3.15 11.15
CA PRO A 23 -8.51 -3.38 10.46
C PRO A 23 -8.31 -3.15 8.95
N TRP A 24 -8.97 -3.97 8.15
CA TRP A 24 -8.95 -3.84 6.69
C TRP A 24 -10.30 -4.28 6.12
N VAL A 25 -10.58 -3.87 4.88
CA VAL A 25 -11.81 -4.18 4.18
C VAL A 25 -11.51 -4.72 2.79
N MET A 26 -12.51 -5.39 2.19
CA MET A 26 -12.47 -5.71 0.77
C MET A 26 -12.75 -4.45 -0.04
N LYS A 27 -11.95 -4.23 -1.09
CA LYS A 27 -12.15 -3.16 -2.05
C LYS A 27 -13.50 -3.28 -2.72
N LYS A 28 -14.18 -2.14 -2.91
CA LYS A 28 -15.41 -2.08 -3.73
C LYS A 28 -15.14 -2.44 -5.19
N VAL A 29 -13.97 -2.06 -5.70
CA VAL A 29 -13.54 -2.31 -7.08
C VAL A 29 -12.12 -2.91 -7.06
N PRO A 30 -11.98 -4.24 -6.96
CA PRO A 30 -10.68 -4.90 -7.05
C PRO A 30 -10.12 -4.79 -8.47
N TYR A 31 -8.80 -4.79 -8.61
CA TYR A 31 -8.13 -4.70 -9.91
C TYR A 31 -6.92 -5.63 -10.01
N ARG A 32 -6.55 -5.99 -11.25
CA ARG A 32 -5.36 -6.79 -11.51
C ARG A 32 -4.11 -5.93 -11.40
N MET A 33 -3.17 -6.39 -10.59
CA MET A 33 -1.82 -5.86 -10.46
C MET A 33 -0.97 -6.33 -11.64
N ARG A 34 -0.31 -5.39 -12.30
CA ARG A 34 0.74 -5.68 -13.28
C ARG A 34 2.05 -5.13 -12.73
N THR A 35 3.11 -5.92 -12.75
CA THR A 35 4.45 -5.35 -12.56
C THR A 35 4.84 -4.58 -13.83
N TYR A 36 5.87 -3.73 -13.72
CA TYR A 36 6.44 -3.01 -14.87
C TYR A 36 6.91 -3.96 -16.00
N GLU A 37 7.28 -5.20 -15.66
CA GLU A 37 7.68 -6.24 -16.61
C GLU A 37 6.50 -7.10 -17.13
N GLU A 38 5.25 -6.63 -16.98
CA GLU A 38 4.02 -7.34 -17.35
C GLU A 38 3.82 -8.72 -16.68
N GLN A 39 4.62 -9.04 -15.66
CA GLN A 39 4.45 -10.26 -14.90
C GLN A 39 3.26 -10.08 -13.93
N THR A 40 2.41 -11.11 -13.86
CA THR A 40 1.32 -11.13 -12.88
C THR A 40 1.94 -11.25 -11.50
N ALA A 41 1.64 -10.33 -10.59
CA ALA A 41 2.05 -10.47 -9.20
C ALA A 41 1.50 -11.81 -8.67
N SER A 42 2.35 -12.68 -8.13
CA SER A 42 1.94 -14.03 -7.71
C SER A 42 0.99 -14.03 -6.50
N TYR A 43 0.89 -12.90 -5.81
CA TYR A 43 0.04 -12.73 -4.64
C TYR A 43 -1.42 -12.50 -4.99
N ASP A 44 -2.31 -13.21 -4.29
CA ASP A 44 -3.77 -13.09 -4.45
C ASP A 44 -4.23 -13.26 -5.91
N GLY A 45 -3.56 -14.15 -6.66
CA GLY A 45 -3.82 -14.37 -8.09
C GLY A 45 -3.54 -13.15 -8.98
N GLY A 46 -2.73 -12.21 -8.48
CA GLY A 46 -2.44 -10.94 -9.13
C GLY A 46 -3.55 -9.91 -8.99
N ILE A 47 -4.42 -10.02 -7.98
CA ILE A 47 -5.53 -9.10 -7.75
C ILE A 47 -5.26 -8.31 -6.48
N SER A 48 -5.35 -6.98 -6.57
CA SER A 48 -5.47 -6.14 -5.38
C SER A 48 -6.93 -6.08 -4.97
N SER A 49 -7.27 -6.75 -3.87
CA SER A 49 -8.64 -6.94 -3.39
C SER A 49 -8.90 -6.34 -2.01
N ARG A 50 -7.85 -5.95 -1.28
CA ARG A 50 -7.91 -5.54 0.11
C ARG A 50 -7.25 -4.18 0.32
N GLU A 51 -7.85 -3.39 1.20
CA GLU A 51 -7.36 -2.07 1.55
C GLU A 51 -7.52 -1.78 3.04
N THR A 52 -6.71 -0.87 3.54
CA THR A 52 -6.80 -0.33 4.90
C THR A 52 -6.46 1.16 4.87
N THR A 53 -7.05 1.90 5.80
CA THR A 53 -6.75 3.32 6.00
C THR A 53 -5.98 3.46 7.30
N LEU A 54 -4.81 4.09 7.25
CA LEU A 54 -3.94 4.31 8.40
C LEU A 54 -3.71 5.80 8.62
N LEU A 55 -3.63 6.19 9.89
CA LEU A 55 -3.12 7.50 10.29
C LEU A 55 -1.60 7.38 10.49
N ILE A 56 -0.82 8.05 9.66
CA ILE A 56 0.64 8.13 9.78
C ILE A 56 1.03 9.54 10.21
N THR A 57 2.09 9.70 11.00
CA THR A 57 2.60 11.02 11.39
C THR A 57 3.87 11.33 10.62
N VAL A 58 3.91 12.48 9.94
CA VAL A 58 5.07 13.01 9.23
C VAL A 58 5.33 14.41 9.76
N ASP A 59 6.51 14.67 10.33
CA ASP A 59 6.87 15.96 10.93
C ASP A 59 5.77 16.57 11.83
N GLU A 60 5.24 15.75 12.74
CA GLU A 60 4.14 16.09 13.67
C GLU A 60 2.76 16.28 13.03
N ASP A 61 2.63 16.19 11.71
CA ASP A 61 1.36 16.26 10.99
C ASP A 61 0.74 14.86 10.83
N PRO A 62 -0.43 14.58 11.44
CA PRO A 62 -1.14 13.32 11.25
C PRO A 62 -1.88 13.29 9.90
N GLN A 63 -1.51 12.33 9.06
CA GLN A 63 -1.97 12.16 7.70
C GLN A 63 -2.74 10.85 7.53
N GLU A 64 -3.98 10.95 7.07
CA GLU A 64 -4.80 9.79 6.73
C GLU A 64 -4.45 9.29 5.32
N VAL A 65 -4.06 8.02 5.24
CA VAL A 65 -3.53 7.41 4.01
C VAL A 65 -4.18 6.05 3.78
N ASP A 66 -4.76 5.88 2.60
CA ASP A 66 -5.27 4.61 2.11
C ASP A 66 -4.13 3.78 1.51
N PHE A 67 -4.10 2.50 1.86
CA PHE A 67 -3.11 1.54 1.41
C PHE A 67 -3.76 0.30 0.80
N ASP A 68 -3.16 -0.18 -0.28
CA ASP A 68 -3.38 -1.54 -0.77
C ASP A 68 -2.60 -2.54 0.09
N ILE A 69 -3.21 -3.69 0.38
CA ILE A 69 -2.55 -4.75 1.14
C ILE A 69 -1.89 -5.74 0.16
N LEU A 70 -0.61 -5.51 -0.12
CA LEU A 70 0.17 -6.28 -1.10
C LEU A 70 1.58 -6.58 -0.58
N PRO A 71 2.19 -7.73 -0.95
CA PRO A 71 3.53 -8.05 -0.52
C PRO A 71 4.52 -7.04 -1.07
N THR A 72 5.40 -6.63 -0.19
CA THR A 72 6.61 -5.86 -0.48
C THR A 72 7.82 -6.74 -0.16
N GLY A 73 9.03 -6.23 -0.39
CA GLY A 73 10.25 -6.91 0.05
C GLY A 73 10.28 -7.17 1.57
N PRO A 74 11.08 -8.14 2.05
CA PRO A 74 11.03 -8.65 3.42
C PRO A 74 11.36 -7.63 4.52
N LYS A 75 11.89 -6.46 4.15
CA LYS A 75 12.28 -5.38 5.08
C LYS A 75 11.47 -4.09 4.89
N CYS A 76 10.41 -4.13 4.09
CA CYS A 76 9.64 -2.94 3.75
C CYS A 76 8.21 -3.11 4.25
N ASP A 77 7.83 -2.49 5.37
CA ASP A 77 6.45 -2.62 5.86
C ASP A 77 5.44 -1.82 5.03
N MET A 78 5.87 -0.69 4.46
CA MET A 78 5.01 0.25 3.75
C MET A 78 5.75 0.98 2.64
N ILE A 79 5.05 1.26 1.54
CA ILE A 79 5.46 2.12 0.44
C ILE A 79 4.45 3.26 0.31
N LEU A 80 4.93 4.50 0.31
CA LEU A 80 4.16 5.71 0.00
C LEU A 80 4.45 6.11 -1.44
N GLY A 81 3.44 5.99 -2.30
CA GLY A 81 3.55 6.25 -3.74
C GLY A 81 2.92 7.57 -4.16
N HIS A 82 2.61 7.67 -5.45
CA HIS A 82 1.97 8.83 -6.06
C HIS A 82 0.72 9.35 -5.33
N PRO A 83 -0.22 8.52 -4.82
CA PRO A 83 -1.41 9.04 -4.17
C PRO A 83 -1.07 9.88 -2.92
N TRP A 84 -0.12 9.41 -2.10
CA TRP A 84 0.32 10.16 -0.93
C TRP A 84 1.12 11.41 -1.31
N LEU A 85 2.09 11.28 -2.23
CA LEU A 85 2.91 12.39 -2.73
C LEU A 85 2.05 13.54 -3.30
N LYS A 86 1.02 13.21 -4.09
CA LYS A 86 0.12 14.19 -4.68
C LYS A 86 -0.79 14.85 -3.65
N LYS A 87 -1.25 14.10 -2.63
CA LYS A 87 -2.18 14.59 -1.61
C LYS A 87 -1.50 15.56 -0.65
N TYR A 88 -0.31 15.22 -0.18
CA TYR A 88 0.35 15.96 0.89
C TYR A 88 1.50 16.87 0.41
N ASN A 89 2.03 16.65 -0.79
CA ASN A 89 3.18 17.38 -1.35
C ASN A 89 4.26 17.65 -0.28
N PRO A 90 4.78 16.56 0.31
CA PRO A 90 5.73 16.62 1.42
C PRO A 90 7.03 17.31 1.04
#